data_AF-A0A9D8FA18-F1
#
_entry.id   AF-A0A9D8FA18-F1
#
_cell.length_a   1.000
_cell.length_b   1.000
_cell.length_c   1.000
_cell.angle_alpha   90.00
_cell.angle_beta   90.00
_cell.angle_gamma   90.00
#
_symmetry.space_group_name_H-M   'P 1'
#
loop_
_entity.id
_entity.type
_entity.pdbx_description
1 polymer ?
#
loop_
_entity_poly.entity_id
_entity_poly.type
_entity_poly.pdbx_seq_one_letter_code
_entity_poly.pdbx_strand_id
1 'polypeptide(L)'
;MFSLMRPSPQRHTLAVLRTFLGLTQKEMASMLDCSVPTIQAIELGKLKLGDRLGHLISSLTGVDLIWLKEDDVNKPATDLAGAPYSKQMFESTQAYLRDPSIEGGGPSREMIRVQWQFLKVLNRLVVLFIRAYRGKKFCLLDYRVDAALKDLRKKTFEGKSLTDEEARRWDPPIHEEVAAIIGSKWGIGDDLQAVVKHFSDETTKIRNDLLERRKRRSSRVRKPAIKSAPPPVSKRSPTRKARVK
;
A
#
# COMPACT_ATOMS: atom_id res chain seq x y z
N MET A 1 29.22 3.85 -10.08
CA MET A 1 29.87 4.45 -8.90
C MET A 1 28.78 4.90 -7.95
N PHE A 2 28.66 4.31 -6.77
CA PHE A 2 27.81 4.88 -5.72
C PHE A 2 28.62 6.02 -5.09
N SER A 3 28.19 7.27 -5.28
CA SER A 3 28.77 8.38 -4.52
C SER A 3 28.61 8.07 -3.04
N LEU A 4 29.73 8.07 -2.30
CA LEU A 4 29.72 8.13 -0.84
C LEU A 4 29.00 9.43 -0.46
N MET A 5 27.69 9.32 -0.17
CA MET A 5 26.92 10.45 0.34
C MET A 5 27.48 10.80 1.72
N ARG A 6 27.99 12.03 1.86
CA ARG A 6 28.34 12.58 3.17
C ARG A 6 27.09 12.54 4.06
N PRO A 7 27.17 11.97 5.28
CA PRO A 7 26.04 11.98 6.20
C PRO A 7 25.51 13.40 6.38
N SER A 8 24.19 13.57 6.29
CA SER A 8 23.57 14.87 6.58
C SER A 8 23.86 15.21 8.04
N PRO A 9 24.20 16.47 8.37
CA PRO A 9 24.50 16.87 9.74
C PRO A 9 23.28 16.85 10.67
N GLN A 10 22.13 16.29 10.24
CA GLN A 10 20.90 16.11 11.02
C GLN A 10 20.47 17.35 11.80
N ARG A 11 20.63 18.53 11.19
CA ARG A 11 20.38 19.83 11.83
C ARG A 11 18.91 20.23 11.86
N HIS A 12 18.06 19.49 11.15
CA HIS A 12 16.62 19.71 11.11
C HIS A 12 15.90 18.36 11.32
N THR A 13 14.75 18.38 11.98
CA THR A 13 13.84 17.22 12.14
C THR A 13 13.53 16.49 10.83
N LEU A 14 13.48 17.18 9.68
CA LEU A 14 13.31 16.56 8.35
C LEU A 14 14.50 15.66 7.98
N ALA A 15 15.73 16.07 8.31
CA ALA A 15 16.92 15.26 8.08
C ALA A 15 16.93 14.01 8.99
N VAL A 16 16.48 14.17 10.23
CA VAL A 16 16.30 13.07 11.19
C VAL A 16 15.29 12.07 10.66
N LEU A 17 14.08 12.53 10.31
CA LEU A 17 13.03 11.70 9.72
C LEU A 17 13.50 10.98 8.47
N ARG A 18 14.11 11.71 7.52
CA ARG A 18 14.59 11.12 6.27
C ARG A 18 15.62 10.01 6.52
N THR A 19 16.57 10.26 7.42
CA THR A 19 17.62 9.28 7.74
C THR A 19 17.04 8.07 8.47
N PHE A 20 16.10 8.31 9.39
CA PHE A 20 15.36 7.27 10.11
C PHE A 20 14.62 6.33 9.14
N LEU A 21 14.00 6.89 8.10
CA LEU A 21 13.31 6.11 7.05
C LEU A 21 14.28 5.44 6.04
N GLY A 22 15.57 5.74 6.11
CA GLY A 22 16.57 5.22 5.16
C GLY A 22 16.45 5.80 3.75
N LEU A 23 15.87 7.00 3.62
CA LEU A 23 15.66 7.67 2.34
C LEU A 23 16.83 8.59 1.97
N THR A 24 17.15 8.65 0.68
CA THR A 24 18.02 9.70 0.13
C THR A 24 17.26 11.02 -0.02
N GLN A 25 17.98 12.14 -0.12
CA GLN A 25 17.34 13.45 -0.39
C GLN A 25 16.57 13.43 -1.72
N LYS A 26 17.06 12.69 -2.71
CA LYS A 26 16.39 12.51 -4.00
C LYS A 26 15.06 11.76 -3.86
N GLU A 27 15.02 10.69 -3.08
CA GLU A 27 13.79 9.93 -2.83
C GLU A 27 12.78 10.74 -2.03
N MET A 28 13.23 11.46 -0.99
CA MET A 28 12.36 12.36 -0.22
C MET A 28 11.79 13.47 -1.11
N ALA A 29 12.62 14.11 -1.94
CA ALA A 29 12.18 15.13 -2.88
C ALA A 29 11.15 14.60 -3.90
N SER A 30 11.40 13.40 -4.44
CA SER A 30 10.47 12.75 -5.36
C SER A 30 9.15 12.35 -4.69
N MET A 31 9.17 11.98 -3.40
CA MET A 31 7.97 11.66 -2.64
C MET A 31 7.11 12.91 -2.38
N LEU A 32 7.75 14.05 -2.13
CA LEU A 32 7.11 15.33 -1.80
C LEU A 32 6.82 16.22 -3.02
N ASP A 33 7.13 15.73 -4.23
CA ASP A 33 7.02 16.46 -5.50
C ASP A 33 7.71 17.85 -5.45
N CYS A 34 8.95 17.87 -4.97
CA CYS A 34 9.74 19.09 -4.87
C CYS A 34 11.19 18.86 -5.33
N SER A 35 11.96 19.95 -5.38
CA SER A 35 13.35 19.87 -5.83
C SER A 35 14.29 19.33 -4.73
N VAL A 36 15.33 18.58 -5.11
CA VAL A 36 16.37 18.14 -4.16
C VAL A 36 17.02 19.33 -3.42
N PRO A 37 17.35 20.47 -4.09
CA PRO A 37 17.82 21.66 -3.40
C PRO A 37 16.86 22.20 -2.33
N THR A 38 15.54 22.07 -2.52
CA THR A 38 14.54 22.48 -1.50
C THR A 38 14.70 21.65 -0.24
N ILE A 39 14.77 20.31 -0.37
CA ILE A 39 15.02 19.42 0.78
C ILE A 39 16.33 19.77 1.46
N GLN A 40 17.41 19.93 0.69
CA GLN A 40 18.72 20.28 1.23
C GLN A 40 18.71 21.63 1.95
N ALA A 41 18.04 22.65 1.41
CA ALA A 41 17.95 23.97 2.02
C ALA A 41 17.19 23.92 3.36
N ILE A 42 16.12 23.12 3.45
CA ILE A 42 15.39 22.88 4.69
C ILE A 42 16.29 22.16 5.70
N GLU A 43 16.92 21.05 5.31
CA GLU A 43 17.80 20.28 6.21
C GLU A 43 19.00 21.07 6.75
N LEU A 44 19.45 22.09 6.01
CA LEU A 44 20.53 22.99 6.41
C LEU A 44 20.05 24.23 7.18
N GLY A 45 18.74 24.38 7.42
CA GLY A 45 18.15 25.55 8.06
C GLY A 45 18.19 26.82 7.21
N LYS A 46 18.51 26.71 5.90
CA LYS A 46 18.53 27.84 4.95
C LYS A 46 17.13 28.22 4.45
N LEU A 47 16.19 27.29 4.54
CA LEU A 47 14.79 27.50 4.16
C LEU A 47 13.90 26.97 5.28
N LYS A 48 12.98 27.82 5.77
CA LYS A 48 12.00 27.40 6.78
C LYS A 48 11.01 26.40 6.16
N LEU A 49 10.68 25.35 6.90
CA LEU A 49 9.62 24.42 6.49
C LEU A 49 8.26 25.14 6.49
N GLY A 50 7.71 25.36 5.30
CA GLY A 50 6.40 25.98 5.13
C GLY A 50 5.24 25.04 5.50
N ASP A 51 4.12 25.60 5.92
CA ASP A 51 2.94 24.86 6.41
C ASP A 51 2.45 23.80 5.42
N ARG A 52 2.28 24.19 4.16
CA ARG A 52 1.83 23.28 3.10
C ARG A 52 2.74 22.06 2.95
N LEU A 53 4.06 22.26 2.96
CA LEU A 53 5.02 21.17 2.83
C LEU A 53 5.07 20.31 4.10
N GLY A 54 4.97 20.92 5.28
CA GLY A 54 4.87 20.19 6.54
C GLY A 54 3.64 19.28 6.59
N HIS A 55 2.46 19.80 6.23
CA HIS A 55 1.24 18.99 6.15
C HIS A 55 1.36 17.85 5.14
N LEU A 56 2.00 18.10 3.99
CA LEU A 56 2.25 17.06 3.00
C LEU A 56 3.17 15.96 3.54
N ILE A 57 4.27 16.33 4.21
CA ILE A 57 5.17 15.37 4.85
C ILE A 57 4.43 14.54 5.90
N SER A 58 3.70 15.20 6.79
CA SER A 58 2.90 14.54 7.84
C SER A 58 1.87 13.58 7.23
N SER A 59 1.17 13.98 6.17
CA SER A 59 0.17 13.15 5.48
C SER A 59 0.77 11.94 4.76
N LEU A 60 1.96 12.09 4.17
CA LEU A 60 2.62 11.02 3.43
C LEU A 60 3.41 10.06 4.32
N THR A 61 3.91 10.54 5.46
CA THR A 61 4.77 9.74 6.33
C THR A 61 4.04 9.23 7.58
N GLY A 62 3.04 9.96 8.07
CA GLY A 62 2.37 9.67 9.34
C GLY A 62 3.09 10.28 10.55
N VAL A 63 4.13 11.10 10.34
CA VAL A 63 4.82 11.82 11.41
C VAL A 63 3.97 12.98 11.93
N ASP A 64 4.11 13.30 13.21
CA ASP A 64 3.51 14.47 13.81
C ASP A 64 3.99 15.77 13.14
N LEU A 65 3.03 16.61 12.77
CA LEU A 65 3.30 17.91 12.17
C LEU A 65 3.95 18.88 13.17
N ILE A 66 3.55 18.83 14.44
CA ILE A 66 4.04 19.75 15.47
C ILE A 66 5.53 19.47 15.70
N TRP A 67 5.89 18.22 15.98
CA TRP A 67 7.29 17.78 16.06
C TRP A 67 8.10 18.20 14.84
N LEU A 68 7.57 17.99 13.63
CA LEU A 68 8.27 18.34 12.38
C LEU A 68 8.54 19.84 12.27
N LYS A 69 7.61 20.70 12.73
CA LYS A 69 7.72 22.16 12.61
C LYS A 69 8.45 22.84 13.77
N GLU A 70 8.46 22.25 14.96
CA GLU A 70 9.23 22.78 16.10
C GLU A 70 10.74 22.71 15.85
N ASP A 71 11.16 21.83 14.95
CA ASP A 71 12.56 21.64 14.54
C ASP A 71 13.52 21.32 15.72
N ASP A 72 13.01 20.71 16.77
CA ASP A 72 13.82 20.25 17.91
C ASP A 72 14.35 18.84 17.65
N VAL A 73 15.56 18.76 17.10
CA VAL A 73 16.25 17.50 16.79
C VAL A 73 16.61 16.67 18.02
N ASN A 74 16.53 17.22 19.23
CA ASN A 74 16.79 16.48 20.47
C ASN A 74 15.56 15.71 20.94
N LYS A 75 14.36 16.05 20.44
CA LYS A 75 13.13 15.31 20.74
C LYS A 75 12.97 14.12 19.79
N PRO A 76 12.58 12.94 20.30
CA PRO A 76 12.30 11.79 19.44
C PRO A 76 11.12 12.11 18.50
N ALA A 77 11.16 11.53 17.29
CA ALA A 77 10.05 11.64 16.36
C ALA A 77 8.78 11.01 16.93
N THR A 78 7.65 11.69 16.78
CA THR A 78 6.34 11.24 17.22
C THR A 78 5.39 11.02 16.04
N ASP A 79 4.40 10.15 16.22
CA ASP A 79 3.30 9.96 15.28
C ASP A 79 2.15 10.95 15.55
N LEU A 80 1.10 10.89 14.72
CA LEU A 80 -0.08 11.76 14.84
C LEU A 80 -0.82 11.65 16.19
N ALA A 81 -0.58 10.60 16.98
CA ALA A 81 -1.15 10.41 18.31
C ALA A 81 -0.20 10.82 19.44
N GLY A 82 1.00 11.29 19.11
CA GLY A 82 2.05 11.65 20.07
C GLY A 82 2.87 10.45 20.57
N ALA A 83 2.65 9.25 20.04
CA ALA A 83 3.44 8.07 20.38
C ALA A 83 4.78 8.05 19.62
N PRO A 84 5.80 7.30 20.08
CA PRO A 84 7.07 7.20 19.38
C PRO A 84 6.91 6.70 17.94
N TYR A 85 7.46 7.46 17.00
CA TYR A 85 7.36 7.16 15.59
C TYR A 85 8.25 5.96 15.21
N SER A 86 7.72 5.08 14.37
CA SER A 86 8.41 3.85 13.95
C SER A 86 8.41 3.68 12.44
N LYS A 87 9.38 2.90 11.93
CA LYS A 87 9.41 2.54 10.50
C LYS A 87 8.17 1.73 10.09
N GLN A 88 7.63 0.91 11.00
CA GLN A 88 6.39 0.17 10.76
C GLN A 88 5.19 1.11 10.58
N MET A 89 5.15 2.23 11.30
CA MET A 89 4.12 3.25 11.12
C MET A 89 4.20 3.85 9.72
N PHE A 90 5.40 4.24 9.28
CA PHE A 90 5.63 4.72 7.92
C PHE A 90 5.16 3.72 6.87
N GLU A 91 5.53 2.44 7.01
CA GLU A 91 5.13 1.38 6.09
C GLU A 91 3.60 1.19 6.08
N SER A 92 2.95 1.28 7.24
CA SER A 92 1.49 1.23 7.36
C SER A 92 0.81 2.43 6.70
N THR A 93 1.31 3.65 6.91
CA THR A 93 0.81 4.86 6.23
C THR A 93 0.97 4.75 4.72
N GLN A 94 2.13 4.26 4.26
CA GLN A 94 2.40 4.02 2.85
C GLN A 94 1.49 2.94 2.26
N ALA A 95 1.18 1.88 3.02
CA ALA A 95 0.24 0.85 2.60
C ALA A 95 -1.19 1.42 2.51
N TYR A 96 -1.61 2.18 3.52
CA TYR A 96 -2.90 2.87 3.55
C TYR A 96 -3.06 3.79 2.33
N LEU A 97 -2.10 4.65 2.02
CA LEU A 97 -2.17 5.54 0.84
C LEU A 97 -2.28 4.81 -0.51
N ARG A 98 -1.93 3.51 -0.54
CA ARG A 98 -2.05 2.65 -1.72
C ARG A 98 -3.28 1.74 -1.67
N ASP A 99 -4.02 1.74 -0.57
CA ASP A 99 -5.21 0.92 -0.39
C ASP A 99 -6.30 1.38 -1.37
N PRO A 100 -6.72 0.50 -2.30
CA PRO A 100 -7.71 0.87 -3.30
C PRO A 100 -9.10 1.13 -2.71
N SER A 101 -9.39 0.71 -1.48
CA SER A 101 -10.70 0.85 -0.84
C SER A 101 -11.02 2.29 -0.36
N ILE A 102 -9.99 3.10 -0.10
CA ILE A 102 -10.15 4.45 0.47
C ILE A 102 -10.85 5.40 -0.49
N GLU A 103 -10.70 5.21 -1.80
CA GLU A 103 -11.28 6.11 -2.80
C GLU A 103 -12.78 5.86 -3.09
N GLY A 104 -13.44 5.00 -2.31
CA GLY A 104 -14.90 4.83 -2.37
C GLY A 104 -15.42 4.24 -3.68
N GLY A 105 -14.55 3.59 -4.47
CA GLY A 105 -14.87 3.12 -5.81
C GLY A 105 -15.65 1.80 -5.90
N GLY A 106 -15.79 1.09 -4.78
CA GLY A 106 -16.39 -0.24 -4.71
C GLY A 106 -15.52 -1.35 -5.34
N PRO A 107 -15.94 -2.63 -5.23
CA PRO A 107 -15.09 -3.78 -5.52
C PRO A 107 -14.53 -3.84 -6.95
N SER A 108 -15.29 -3.34 -7.94
CA SER A 108 -14.84 -3.35 -9.33
C SER A 108 -13.65 -2.40 -9.56
N ARG A 109 -13.69 -1.18 -9.01
CA ARG A 109 -12.56 -0.23 -9.12
C ARG A 109 -11.37 -0.70 -8.31
N GLU A 110 -11.62 -1.33 -7.16
CA GLU A 110 -10.56 -1.92 -6.33
C GLU A 110 -9.78 -3.00 -7.09
N MET A 111 -10.49 -3.92 -7.76
CA MET A 111 -9.85 -5.01 -8.50
C MET A 111 -9.08 -4.50 -9.73
N ILE A 112 -9.62 -3.52 -10.45
CA ILE A 112 -8.89 -2.86 -11.53
C ILE A 112 -7.56 -2.30 -11.01
N ARG A 113 -7.55 -1.62 -9.86
CA ARG A 113 -6.31 -1.11 -9.27
C ARG A 113 -5.32 -2.21 -8.90
N VAL A 114 -5.81 -3.30 -8.30
CA VAL A 114 -4.97 -4.45 -7.97
C VAL A 114 -4.31 -5.02 -9.24
N GLN A 115 -5.05 -5.16 -10.34
CA GLN A 115 -4.52 -5.55 -11.64
C GLN A 115 -3.47 -4.57 -12.18
N TRP A 116 -3.76 -3.28 -12.14
CA TRP A 116 -2.79 -2.26 -12.57
C TRP A 116 -1.51 -2.26 -11.73
N GLN A 117 -1.60 -2.46 -10.42
CA GLN A 117 -0.42 -2.54 -9.56
C GLN A 117 0.40 -3.80 -9.84
N PHE A 118 -0.26 -4.94 -10.07
CA PHE A 118 0.41 -6.17 -10.47
C PHE A 118 1.20 -5.98 -11.78
N LEU A 119 0.55 -5.44 -12.82
CA LEU A 119 1.21 -5.14 -14.10
C LEU A 119 2.38 -4.17 -13.95
N LYS A 120 2.24 -3.16 -13.08
CA LYS A 120 3.32 -2.20 -12.80
C LYS A 120 4.54 -2.88 -12.15
N VAL A 121 4.32 -3.84 -11.24
CA VAL A 121 5.41 -4.62 -10.62
C VAL A 121 6.08 -5.51 -11.67
N LEU A 122 5.31 -6.23 -12.48
CA LEU A 122 5.86 -7.06 -13.56
C LEU A 122 6.73 -6.24 -14.51
N ASN A 123 6.24 -5.09 -14.99
CA ASN A 123 7.00 -4.21 -15.88
C ASN A 123 8.33 -3.74 -15.25
N ARG A 124 8.34 -3.44 -13.94
CA ARG A 124 9.58 -3.07 -13.23
C ARG A 124 10.56 -4.24 -13.17
N LEU A 125 10.09 -5.45 -12.88
CA LEU A 125 10.92 -6.65 -12.87
C LEU A 125 11.52 -6.91 -14.26
N VAL A 126 10.70 -6.88 -15.32
CA VAL A 126 11.18 -7.04 -16.71
C VAL A 126 12.31 -6.06 -17.05
N VAL A 127 12.14 -4.77 -16.73
CA VAL A 127 13.19 -3.76 -16.97
C VAL A 127 14.47 -4.06 -16.17
N LEU A 128 14.35 -4.52 -14.93
CA LEU A 128 15.51 -4.91 -14.11
C LEU A 128 16.23 -6.12 -14.70
N PHE A 129 15.50 -7.17 -15.10
CA PHE A 129 16.07 -8.37 -15.69
C PHE A 129 16.78 -8.07 -17.02
N ILE A 130 16.19 -7.26 -17.91
CA ILE A 130 16.84 -6.84 -19.16
C ILE A 130 18.16 -6.11 -18.88
N ARG A 131 18.17 -5.19 -17.89
CA ARG A 131 19.39 -4.45 -17.51
C ARG A 131 20.44 -5.35 -16.89
N ALA A 132 20.04 -6.28 -16.02
CA ALA A 132 20.97 -7.23 -15.40
C ALA A 132 21.57 -8.20 -16.40
N TYR A 133 20.77 -8.69 -17.36
CA TYR A 133 21.24 -9.52 -18.46
C TYR A 133 22.31 -8.79 -19.29
N ARG A 134 22.01 -7.57 -19.76
CA ARG A 134 22.98 -6.73 -20.47
C ARG A 134 24.26 -6.45 -19.66
N GLY A 135 24.12 -6.32 -18.33
CA GLY A 135 25.24 -6.09 -17.42
C GLY A 135 25.93 -7.35 -16.90
N LYS A 136 25.62 -8.55 -17.41
CA LYS A 136 26.14 -9.86 -16.93
C LYS A 136 25.97 -10.08 -15.42
N LYS A 137 24.87 -9.58 -14.85
CA LYS A 137 24.49 -9.68 -13.42
C LYS A 137 23.19 -10.44 -13.22
N PHE A 138 22.73 -11.18 -14.23
CA PHE A 138 21.45 -11.88 -14.22
C PHE A 138 21.29 -12.80 -13.01
N CYS A 139 22.21 -13.76 -12.80
CA CYS A 139 22.11 -14.73 -11.70
C CYS A 139 22.10 -14.06 -10.31
N LEU A 140 22.84 -12.96 -10.15
CA LEU A 140 22.84 -12.21 -8.89
C LEU A 140 21.52 -11.47 -8.66
N LEU A 141 20.92 -10.91 -9.72
CA LEU A 141 19.60 -10.28 -9.62
C LEU A 141 18.54 -11.34 -9.29
N ASP A 142 18.56 -12.46 -10.00
CA ASP A 142 17.63 -13.59 -9.83
C ASP A 142 17.60 -14.07 -8.37
N TYR A 143 18.77 -14.41 -7.82
CA TYR A 143 18.92 -14.78 -6.40
C TYR A 143 18.35 -13.72 -5.45
N ARG A 144 18.58 -12.43 -5.72
CA ARG A 144 18.10 -11.34 -4.86
C ARG A 144 16.58 -11.15 -4.94
N VAL A 145 16.00 -11.30 -6.13
CA VAL A 145 14.55 -11.23 -6.32
C VAL A 145 13.88 -12.39 -5.60
N ASP A 146 14.38 -13.61 -5.78
CA ASP A 146 13.88 -14.80 -5.07
C ASP A 146 13.95 -14.64 -3.54
N ALA A 147 15.11 -14.25 -3.00
CA ALA A 147 15.27 -14.01 -1.58
C ALA A 147 14.31 -12.93 -1.04
N ALA A 148 14.11 -11.84 -1.80
CA ALA A 148 13.20 -10.77 -1.42
C ALA A 148 11.73 -11.22 -1.46
N LEU A 149 11.33 -12.02 -2.46
CA LEU A 149 9.98 -12.57 -2.55
C LEU A 149 9.69 -13.56 -1.41
N LYS A 150 10.66 -14.40 -1.05
CA LYS A 150 10.58 -15.31 0.10
C LYS A 150 10.41 -14.54 1.41
N ASP A 151 11.21 -13.50 1.63
CA ASP A 151 11.10 -12.64 2.81
C ASP A 151 9.74 -11.91 2.86
N LEU A 152 9.30 -11.35 1.74
CA LEU A 152 8.00 -10.67 1.65
C LEU A 152 6.85 -11.63 1.94
N ARG A 153 6.87 -12.83 1.37
CA ARG A 153 5.86 -13.87 1.64
C ARG A 153 5.78 -14.20 3.13
N LYS A 154 6.93 -14.37 3.79
CA LYS A 154 7.00 -14.64 5.23
C LYS A 154 6.39 -13.52 6.06
N LYS A 155 6.68 -12.26 5.71
CA LYS A 155 6.21 -11.07 6.44
C LYS A 155 4.73 -10.76 6.23
N THR A 156 4.20 -11.01 5.03
CA THR A 156 2.84 -10.57 4.67
C THR A 156 1.76 -11.61 4.97
N PHE A 157 2.06 -12.91 4.91
CA PHE A 157 1.03 -13.96 4.92
C PHE A 157 1.08 -14.90 6.14
N GLU A 158 1.75 -14.50 7.25
CA GLU A 158 1.76 -15.15 8.57
C GLU A 158 1.31 -16.64 8.58
N GLY A 159 2.17 -17.53 8.07
CA GLY A 159 1.99 -18.98 8.19
C GLY A 159 0.95 -19.63 7.26
N LYS A 160 0.17 -18.88 6.47
CA LYS A 160 -0.58 -19.44 5.33
C LYS A 160 0.38 -19.60 4.16
N SER A 161 1.25 -20.59 4.26
CA SER A 161 2.03 -21.03 3.11
C SER A 161 1.05 -21.43 2.01
N LEU A 162 1.31 -21.03 0.75
CA LEU A 162 0.78 -21.75 -0.40
C LEU A 162 1.04 -23.25 -0.14
N THR A 163 0.05 -24.08 -0.43
CA THR A 163 0.26 -25.54 -0.32
C THR A 163 1.44 -25.93 -1.20
N ASP A 164 2.12 -27.03 -0.89
CA ASP A 164 3.24 -27.49 -1.73
C ASP A 164 2.81 -27.69 -3.19
N GLU A 165 1.54 -28.02 -3.43
CA GLU A 165 0.94 -28.07 -4.77
C GLU A 165 0.83 -26.70 -5.43
N GLU A 166 0.34 -25.68 -4.72
CA GLU A 166 0.29 -24.32 -5.24
C GLU A 166 1.70 -23.77 -5.49
N ALA A 167 2.66 -24.06 -4.61
CA ALA A 167 4.05 -23.66 -4.81
C ALA A 167 4.67 -24.34 -6.04
N ARG A 168 4.54 -25.67 -6.18
CA ARG A 168 5.06 -26.41 -7.34
C ARG A 168 4.42 -25.99 -8.66
N ARG A 169 3.14 -25.59 -8.63
CA ARG A 169 2.44 -25.11 -9.82
C ARG A 169 3.00 -23.80 -10.36
N TRP A 170 3.55 -22.94 -9.51
CA TRP A 170 4.01 -21.60 -9.88
C TRP A 170 5.53 -21.42 -9.88
N ASP A 171 6.26 -22.35 -9.25
CA ASP A 171 7.72 -22.43 -9.24
C ASP A 171 8.15 -23.87 -9.57
N PRO A 172 7.86 -24.35 -10.79
CA PRO A 172 8.24 -25.69 -11.21
C PRO A 172 9.77 -25.80 -11.26
N PRO A 173 10.34 -26.99 -10.98
CA PRO A 173 11.78 -27.19 -11.09
C PRO A 173 12.25 -26.83 -12.49
N ILE A 174 13.14 -25.84 -12.59
CA ILE A 174 13.68 -25.29 -13.85
C ILE A 174 14.15 -26.40 -14.80
N HIS A 175 14.64 -27.52 -14.28
CA HIS A 175 15.16 -28.62 -15.09
C HIS A 175 14.09 -29.45 -15.84
N GLU A 176 12.84 -29.54 -15.35
CA GLU A 176 11.78 -30.29 -16.04
C GLU A 176 11.10 -29.45 -17.12
N GLU A 177 10.87 -28.16 -16.87
CA GLU A 177 10.22 -27.28 -17.85
C GLU A 177 11.19 -26.71 -18.89
N VAL A 178 12.44 -26.38 -18.56
CA VAL A 178 13.40 -25.90 -19.57
C VAL A 178 13.68 -27.01 -20.60
N ALA A 179 13.66 -28.28 -20.20
CA ALA A 179 13.75 -29.41 -21.12
C ALA A 179 12.53 -29.50 -22.06
N ALA A 180 11.32 -29.23 -21.56
CA ALA A 180 10.09 -29.21 -22.35
C ALA A 180 9.96 -27.95 -23.23
N ILE A 181 10.46 -26.79 -22.77
CA ILE A 181 10.43 -25.50 -23.47
C ILE A 181 11.51 -25.44 -24.56
N ILE A 182 12.72 -25.96 -24.31
CA ILE A 182 13.75 -26.10 -25.36
C ILE A 182 13.30 -27.10 -26.44
N GLY A 183 12.47 -28.09 -26.08
CA GLY A 183 11.88 -29.06 -27.01
C GLY A 183 10.58 -28.61 -27.69
N SER A 184 9.91 -27.56 -27.21
CA SER A 184 8.61 -27.14 -27.73
C SER A 184 8.69 -25.76 -28.40
N LYS A 185 7.88 -25.59 -29.45
CA LYS A 185 7.84 -24.39 -30.28
C LYS A 185 7.21 -23.16 -29.59
N TRP A 186 6.98 -23.24 -28.28
CA TRP A 186 6.28 -22.23 -27.50
C TRP A 186 7.25 -21.09 -27.17
N GLY A 187 6.86 -19.87 -27.57
CA GLY A 187 7.65 -18.69 -27.26
C GLY A 187 7.40 -18.27 -25.83
N ILE A 188 8.42 -17.69 -25.17
CA ILE A 188 8.35 -17.05 -23.84
C ILE A 188 7.12 -16.10 -23.68
N GLY A 189 6.57 -15.60 -24.80
CA GLY A 189 5.36 -14.77 -24.81
C GLY A 189 4.09 -15.49 -24.34
N ASP A 190 3.95 -16.80 -24.58
CA ASP A 190 2.74 -17.55 -24.27
C ASP A 190 2.61 -17.80 -22.74
N ASP A 191 3.75 -18.05 -22.06
CA ASP A 191 3.80 -18.24 -20.61
C ASP A 191 3.45 -16.95 -19.85
N LEU A 192 3.96 -15.80 -20.31
CA LEU A 192 3.62 -14.52 -19.71
C LEU A 192 2.13 -14.19 -19.90
N GLN A 193 1.58 -14.49 -21.08
CA GLN A 193 0.14 -14.34 -21.32
C GLN A 193 -0.68 -15.25 -20.40
N ALA A 194 -0.24 -16.49 -20.16
CA ALA A 194 -0.89 -17.42 -19.25
C ALA A 194 -0.90 -16.90 -17.80
N VAL A 195 0.24 -16.38 -17.31
CA VAL A 195 0.36 -15.77 -15.97
C VAL A 195 -0.58 -14.56 -15.82
N VAL A 196 -0.57 -13.64 -16.80
CA VAL A 196 -1.46 -12.47 -16.78
C VAL A 196 -2.93 -12.88 -16.84
N LYS A 197 -3.28 -13.84 -17.70
CA LYS A 197 -4.64 -14.36 -17.82
C LYS A 197 -5.12 -14.98 -16.50
N HIS A 198 -4.32 -15.84 -15.88
CA HIS A 198 -4.67 -16.46 -14.61
C HIS A 198 -4.93 -15.43 -13.50
N PHE A 199 -4.05 -14.42 -13.38
CA PHE A 199 -4.26 -13.33 -12.42
C PHE A 199 -5.58 -12.57 -12.68
N SER A 200 -5.91 -12.33 -13.95
CA SER A 200 -7.17 -11.70 -14.35
C SER A 200 -8.39 -12.56 -13.99
N ASP A 201 -8.31 -13.88 -14.19
CA ASP A 201 -9.38 -14.82 -13.88
C ASP A 201 -9.64 -14.89 -12.35
N GLU A 202 -8.58 -15.00 -11.54
CA GLU A 202 -8.69 -15.04 -10.08
C GLU A 202 -9.23 -13.72 -9.50
N THR A 203 -8.75 -12.58 -9.96
CA THR A 203 -9.28 -11.27 -9.54
C THR A 203 -10.75 -11.08 -9.93
N THR A 204 -11.17 -11.63 -11.08
CA THR A 204 -12.58 -11.63 -11.50
C THR A 204 -13.45 -12.49 -10.58
N LYS A 205 -12.97 -13.66 -10.19
CA LYS A 205 -13.64 -14.56 -9.25
C LYS A 205 -13.82 -13.89 -7.87
N ILE A 206 -12.76 -13.32 -7.31
CA ILE A 206 -12.79 -12.58 -6.03
C ILE A 206 -13.80 -11.43 -6.09
N ARG A 207 -13.81 -10.66 -7.18
CA ARG A 207 -14.78 -9.57 -7.39
C ARG A 207 -16.22 -10.06 -7.32
N ASN A 208 -16.52 -11.16 -8.02
CA ASN A 208 -17.88 -11.71 -8.08
C ASN A 208 -18.33 -12.19 -6.69
N ASP A 209 -17.44 -12.84 -5.94
CA ASP A 209 -17.72 -13.28 -4.56
C ASP A 209 -18.03 -12.10 -3.62
N LEU A 210 -17.28 -11.00 -3.73
CA LEU A 210 -17.52 -9.79 -2.94
C LEU A 210 -18.86 -9.15 -3.27
N LEU A 211 -19.24 -9.11 -4.55
CA LEU A 211 -20.54 -8.60 -4.99
C LEU A 211 -21.69 -9.44 -4.43
N GLU A 212 -21.57 -10.77 -4.47
CA GLU A 212 -22.57 -11.68 -3.90
C GLU A 212 -22.69 -11.53 -2.38
N ARG A 213 -21.56 -11.41 -1.66
CA ARG A 213 -21.56 -11.12 -0.21
C ARG A 213 -22.29 -9.79 0.09
N ARG A 214 -22.07 -8.76 -0.72
CA ARG A 214 -22.73 -7.46 -0.56
C ARG A 214 -24.24 -7.56 -0.82
N LYS A 215 -24.67 -8.27 -1.87
CA LYS A 215 -26.10 -8.53 -2.15
C LYS A 215 -26.78 -9.24 -0.97
N ARG A 216 -26.14 -10.28 -0.42
CA ARG A 216 -26.64 -11.03 0.76
C ARG A 216 -26.77 -10.16 2.01
N ARG A 217 -25.84 -9.22 2.24
CA ARG A 217 -25.93 -8.26 3.35
C ARG A 217 -27.10 -7.30 3.16
N SER A 218 -27.27 -6.76 1.95
CA SER A 218 -28.37 -5.84 1.64
C SER A 218 -29.75 -6.50 1.74
N SER A 219 -29.89 -7.78 1.38
CA SER A 219 -31.17 -8.50 1.53
C SER A 219 -31.51 -8.83 2.98
N ARG A 220 -30.50 -9.06 3.84
CA ARG A 220 -30.69 -9.34 5.26
C ARG A 220 -31.17 -8.11 6.05
N VAL A 221 -30.71 -6.92 5.68
CA VAL A 221 -31.15 -5.63 6.28
C VAL A 221 -32.56 -5.23 5.83
N ARG A 222 -33.03 -5.74 4.68
CA ARG A 222 -34.37 -5.45 4.13
C ARG A 222 -35.48 -6.40 4.58
N LYS A 223 -35.24 -7.38 5.46
CA LYS A 223 -36.36 -8.12 6.06
C LYS A 223 -37.17 -7.11 6.89
N PRO A 224 -38.42 -6.78 6.50
CA PRO A 224 -39.23 -5.85 7.28
C PRO A 224 -39.39 -6.44 8.67
N ALA A 225 -39.16 -5.62 9.70
CA ALA A 225 -39.63 -5.94 11.03
C ALA A 225 -41.09 -6.35 10.87
N ILE A 226 -41.38 -7.62 11.14
CA ILE A 226 -42.75 -8.12 11.27
C ILE A 226 -43.40 -7.14 12.21
N LYS A 227 -44.38 -6.38 11.71
CA LYS A 227 -45.11 -5.36 12.46
C LYS A 227 -45.57 -6.02 13.76
N SER A 228 -44.85 -5.77 14.86
CA SER A 228 -45.38 -6.02 16.19
C SER A 228 -46.67 -5.21 16.26
N ALA A 229 -47.78 -5.91 16.48
CA ALA A 229 -49.10 -5.31 16.52
C ALA A 229 -49.07 -4.06 17.41
N PRO A 230 -49.68 -2.94 16.98
CA PRO A 230 -49.70 -1.73 17.80
C PRO A 230 -50.37 -2.05 19.14
N PRO A 231 -49.81 -1.60 20.28
CA PRO A 231 -50.43 -1.79 21.57
C PRO A 231 -51.82 -1.13 21.59
N PRO A 232 -52.80 -1.69 22.31
CA PRO A 232 -54.17 -1.19 22.32
C PRO A 232 -54.21 0.25 22.84
N VAL A 233 -54.78 1.14 22.03
CA VAL A 233 -54.93 2.57 22.33
C VAL A 233 -55.88 2.75 23.51
N SER A 234 -55.32 3.11 24.66
CA SER A 234 -56.05 3.59 25.83
C SER A 234 -56.72 4.94 25.52
N LYS A 235 -58.06 4.98 25.56
CA LYS A 235 -58.87 6.18 25.39
C LYS A 235 -58.61 7.14 26.57
N ARG A 236 -57.87 8.23 26.36
CA ARG A 236 -57.76 9.35 27.32
C ARG A 236 -58.75 10.47 26.96
N SER A 237 -59.53 10.85 27.95
CA SER A 237 -60.58 11.87 27.94
C SER A 237 -60.03 13.30 27.70
N PRO A 238 -60.81 14.22 27.11
CA PRO A 238 -60.40 15.59 26.91
C PRO A 238 -60.77 16.47 28.12
N THR A 239 -59.79 17.13 28.72
CA THR A 239 -60.03 18.18 29.73
C THR A 239 -59.33 19.48 29.35
N ARG A 240 -60.16 20.38 28.82
CA ARG A 240 -60.34 21.80 29.19
C ARG A 240 -59.20 22.82 28.94
N LYS A 241 -59.58 23.80 28.10
CA LYS A 241 -58.96 25.11 27.83
C LYS A 241 -58.89 26.02 29.07
N ALA A 242 -57.82 26.82 29.16
CA ALA A 242 -57.77 28.20 29.66
C ALA A 242 -56.47 28.81 29.09
N ARG A 243 -56.44 29.77 28.16
CA ARG A 243 -56.79 31.21 28.21
C ARG A 243 -56.11 31.96 29.37
N VAL A 244 -55.24 32.91 29.02
CA VAL A 244 -54.99 34.27 29.57
C VAL A 244 -53.65 34.73 28.98
N LYS A 245 -53.71 35.62 27.98
CA LYS A 245 -53.24 37.02 27.94
C LYS A 245 -51.72 37.16 27.86
#